data_AF-A0A1Q6WC58-F1
#
_entry.id   AF-A0A1Q6WC58-F1
#
_cell.length_a   1.000
_cell.length_b   1.000
_cell.length_c   1.000
_cell.angle_alpha   90.00
_cell.angle_beta   90.00
_cell.angle_gamma   90.00
#
_symmetry.space_group_name_H-M   'P 1'
#
loop_
_entity.id
_entity.type
_entity.pdbx_description
1 polymer ?
#
loop_
_entity_poly.entity_id
_entity_poly.type
_entity_poly.pdbx_seq_one_letter_code
_entity_poly.pdbx_strand_id
1 'polypeptide(L)'
;MRDSLSARQGELAAGGTLTDSKSAVAAPRGPATPAFDAATTASEVALGELRRLLGAWRQHEPGARLGHDPEALHQLRVTTRRIDATLGLFRRQLPVALTHARRTAKSVLRTLGAARDLDVQLAELARHSLALPESERAAVEPLRARLESERCRARARMIRALDSEPTRRWLEALTAASAAAPTAAGAFGERAMVVMPERVRRRFRKLRNSVRGLRSNSPMEDYHLVRRRAKQLRYAIESGALMFGKPAEDELKALRRLQDELGAHQDAYMARNRLAALAADPANELPAGTLFLMGRLAERHATTTAQARKSLTRSWRKVRGQRWRALRSRLGELLDNARQGSSAVIAEPVPAASAPTLAAGYPHPAPEPQPHPLEH
;
A
#
# COMPACT_ATOMS: atom_id res chain seq x y z
N MET A 1 -54.01 -16.50 42.76
CA MET A 1 -53.38 -15.30 42.17
C MET A 1 -51.87 -15.42 42.41
N ARG A 2 -51.03 -16.16 41.69
CA ARG A 2 -50.86 -16.45 40.25
C ARG A 2 -50.94 -15.19 39.38
N ASP A 3 -49.78 -14.54 39.23
CA ASP A 3 -49.29 -13.96 37.98
C ASP A 3 -47.78 -13.67 38.11
N SER A 4 -46.97 -14.52 37.49
CA SER A 4 -45.53 -14.31 37.30
C SER A 4 -45.26 -14.33 35.79
N LEU A 5 -45.36 -13.15 35.18
CA LEU A 5 -45.08 -12.90 33.77
C LEU A 5 -43.58 -12.70 33.54
N SER A 6 -43.03 -13.62 32.78
CA SER A 6 -41.93 -13.49 31.81
C SER A 6 -41.48 -12.06 31.49
N ALA A 7 -40.22 -11.74 31.79
CA ALA A 7 -39.48 -10.66 31.14
C ALA A 7 -38.09 -11.16 30.70
N ARG A 8 -38.04 -11.64 29.45
CA ARG A 8 -36.83 -11.69 28.64
C ARG A 8 -36.41 -10.26 28.29
N GLN A 9 -35.27 -9.80 28.77
CA GLN A 9 -34.52 -8.63 28.29
C GLN A 9 -33.04 -8.96 28.55
N GLY A 10 -32.07 -8.80 27.65
CA GLY A 10 -32.00 -8.22 26.32
C GLY A 10 -30.51 -8.15 26.03
N GLU A 11 -30.01 -9.08 25.23
CA GLU A 11 -28.61 -9.22 24.82
C GLU A 11 -28.19 -7.97 24.02
N LEU A 12 -27.56 -7.00 24.69
CA LEU A 12 -27.07 -5.77 24.04
C LEU A 12 -25.70 -6.03 23.41
N ALA A 13 -25.73 -6.14 22.09
CA ALA A 13 -24.62 -6.33 21.18
C ALA A 13 -23.53 -5.24 21.34
N ALA A 14 -22.39 -5.63 21.92
CA ALA A 14 -21.15 -4.88 21.84
C ALA A 14 -20.44 -5.21 20.50
N GLY A 15 -20.57 -4.32 19.51
CA GLY A 15 -20.00 -4.55 18.19
C GLY A 15 -20.08 -3.35 17.25
N GLY A 16 -19.57 -2.19 17.68
CA GLY A 16 -19.55 -0.95 16.89
C GLY A 16 -18.15 -0.51 16.48
N THR A 17 -17.36 -1.39 15.88
CA THR A 17 -16.18 -0.99 15.11
C THR A 17 -16.66 -0.18 13.91
N LEU A 18 -16.17 1.05 13.75
CA LEU A 18 -16.31 1.84 12.52
C LEU A 18 -15.78 0.98 11.36
N THR A 19 -16.74 0.35 10.70
CA THR A 19 -16.52 -0.56 9.59
C THR A 19 -15.95 0.23 8.43
N ASP A 20 -14.76 -0.20 8.03
CA ASP A 20 -14.08 0.03 6.77
C ASP A 20 -15.10 -0.05 5.61
N SER A 21 -15.68 1.10 5.29
CA SER A 21 -16.72 1.22 4.28
C SER A 21 -16.05 1.53 2.95
N LYS A 22 -15.81 0.46 2.19
CA LYS A 22 -16.12 0.43 0.76
C LYS A 22 -15.47 1.54 -0.10
N SER A 23 -14.15 1.52 -0.27
CA SER A 23 -13.59 1.87 -1.59
C SER A 23 -13.75 0.68 -2.53
N ALA A 24 -15.00 0.45 -2.94
CA ALA A 24 -15.28 -0.18 -4.21
C ALA A 24 -15.15 0.91 -5.27
N VAL A 25 -13.96 1.04 -5.86
CA VAL A 25 -13.94 1.40 -7.28
C VAL A 25 -14.60 0.20 -7.96
N ALA A 26 -15.90 0.33 -8.21
CA ALA A 26 -16.62 -0.59 -9.06
C ALA A 26 -15.92 -0.55 -10.42
N ALA A 27 -15.15 -1.59 -10.72
CA ALA A 27 -14.76 -1.85 -12.10
C ALA A 27 -16.08 -2.01 -12.88
N PRO A 28 -16.28 -1.27 -13.98
CA PRO A 28 -17.43 -1.51 -14.84
C PRO A 28 -17.39 -2.99 -15.25
N ARG A 29 -18.51 -3.70 -15.06
CA ARG A 29 -18.73 -5.03 -15.63
C ARG A 29 -18.90 -4.85 -17.15
N GLY A 30 -17.76 -4.70 -17.82
CA GLY A 30 -17.58 -4.82 -19.27
C GLY A 30 -16.81 -6.11 -19.60
N PRO A 31 -16.67 -6.46 -20.89
CA PRO A 31 -16.27 -7.80 -21.34
C PRO A 31 -14.86 -8.15 -20.88
N ALA A 32 -14.61 -9.46 -20.71
CA ALA A 32 -13.36 -10.16 -20.40
C ALA A 32 -12.22 -9.30 -19.82
N THR A 33 -11.85 -9.56 -18.56
CA THR A 33 -10.62 -9.04 -17.94
C THR A 33 -9.50 -9.05 -18.98
N PRO A 34 -8.90 -7.90 -19.36
CA PRO A 34 -7.90 -7.88 -20.41
C PRO A 34 -6.82 -8.89 -20.02
N ALA A 35 -6.58 -9.86 -20.89
CA ALA A 35 -5.62 -10.92 -20.64
C ALA A 35 -4.27 -10.27 -20.33
N PHE A 36 -3.68 -10.65 -19.20
CA PHE A 36 -2.34 -10.19 -18.87
C PHE A 36 -1.37 -10.70 -19.94
N ASP A 37 -0.72 -9.78 -20.66
CA ASP A 37 0.26 -10.14 -21.68
C ASP A 37 1.49 -10.79 -21.03
N ALA A 38 1.83 -11.99 -21.49
CA ALA A 38 2.95 -12.77 -20.97
C ALA A 38 4.32 -12.09 -21.21
N ALA A 39 4.41 -11.18 -22.19
CA ALA A 39 5.60 -10.39 -22.45
C ALA A 39 5.75 -9.21 -21.46
N THR A 40 4.70 -8.83 -20.74
CA THR A 40 4.73 -7.69 -19.82
C THR A 40 5.83 -7.86 -18.76
N THR A 41 6.71 -6.87 -18.72
CA THR A 41 7.83 -6.76 -17.78
C THR A 41 7.37 -6.29 -16.41
N ALA A 42 8.16 -6.60 -15.38
CA ALA A 42 7.92 -6.08 -14.05
C ALA A 42 8.09 -4.54 -13.96
N SER A 43 8.87 -3.95 -14.87
CA SER A 43 9.01 -2.49 -15.00
C SER A 43 7.70 -1.86 -15.47
N GLU A 44 7.07 -2.41 -16.52
CA GLU A 44 5.79 -1.92 -17.06
C GLU A 44 4.67 -1.99 -16.04
N VAL A 45 4.57 -3.09 -15.29
CA VAL A 45 3.60 -3.21 -14.18
C VAL A 45 3.82 -2.10 -13.14
N ALA A 46 5.08 -1.81 -12.79
CA ALA A 46 5.42 -0.79 -11.81
C ALA A 46 5.05 0.62 -12.29
N LEU A 47 5.45 0.99 -13.51
CA LEU A 47 5.21 2.30 -14.10
C LEU A 47 3.71 2.52 -14.38
N GLY A 48 3.00 1.49 -14.84
CA GLY A 48 1.55 1.53 -15.01
C GLY A 48 0.81 1.79 -13.68
N GLU A 49 1.19 1.11 -12.60
CA GLU A 49 0.61 1.35 -11.28
C GLU A 49 0.96 2.74 -10.73
N LEU A 50 2.20 3.23 -10.94
CA LEU A 50 2.58 4.60 -10.56
C LEU A 50 1.75 5.65 -11.32
N ARG A 51 1.52 5.46 -12.63
CA ARG A 51 0.67 6.33 -13.44
C ARG A 51 -0.76 6.41 -12.88
N ARG A 52 -1.35 5.26 -12.55
CA ARG A 52 -2.69 5.17 -11.95
C ARG A 52 -2.74 5.87 -10.59
N LEU A 53 -1.72 5.70 -9.76
CA LEU A 53 -1.62 6.34 -8.44
C LEU A 53 -1.40 7.85 -8.53
N LEU A 54 -0.68 8.35 -9.54
CA LEU A 54 -0.56 9.78 -9.80
C LEU A 54 -1.89 10.41 -10.22
N GLY A 55 -2.70 9.69 -11.01
CA GLY A 55 -4.07 10.12 -11.31
C GLY A 55 -4.91 10.27 -10.04
N ALA A 56 -4.90 9.25 -9.18
CA ALA A 56 -5.60 9.31 -7.89
C ALA A 56 -5.06 10.42 -6.96
N TRP A 57 -3.74 10.66 -6.97
CA TRP A 57 -3.14 11.76 -6.23
C TRP A 57 -3.74 13.09 -6.65
N ARG A 58 -3.75 13.38 -7.96
CA ARG A 58 -4.28 14.64 -8.53
C ARG A 58 -5.77 14.83 -8.22
N GLN A 59 -6.53 13.75 -8.13
CA GLN A 59 -7.95 13.78 -7.76
C GLN A 59 -8.18 14.16 -6.28
N HIS A 60 -7.38 13.62 -5.36
CA HIS A 60 -7.63 13.78 -3.92
C HIS A 60 -6.88 14.94 -3.26
N GLU A 61 -5.79 15.42 -3.88
CA GLU A 61 -4.94 16.46 -3.31
C GLU A 61 -5.66 17.80 -3.07
N PRO A 62 -6.48 18.33 -4.01
CA PRO A 62 -7.22 19.57 -3.77
C PRO A 62 -8.18 19.46 -2.58
N GLY A 63 -8.90 18.35 -2.47
CA GLY A 63 -9.82 18.11 -1.35
C GLY A 63 -9.08 18.00 0.00
N ALA A 64 -7.91 17.36 0.02
CA ALA A 64 -7.08 17.26 1.22
C ALA A 64 -6.56 18.63 1.69
N ARG A 65 -6.24 19.54 0.75
CA ARG A 65 -5.87 20.93 1.06
C ARG A 65 -7.03 21.71 1.66
N LEU A 66 -8.18 21.73 0.98
CA LEU A 66 -9.39 22.41 1.45
C LEU A 66 -9.82 21.90 2.83
N GLY A 67 -9.81 20.57 3.01
CA GLY A 67 -10.09 19.94 4.30
C GLY A 67 -11.56 19.93 4.72
N HIS A 68 -12.50 20.20 3.81
CA HIS A 68 -13.94 20.09 4.07
C HIS A 68 -14.35 18.64 4.34
N ASP A 69 -13.78 17.70 3.58
CA ASP A 69 -14.03 16.26 3.72
C ASP A 69 -12.76 15.53 4.22
N PRO A 70 -12.79 14.92 5.42
CA PRO A 70 -11.69 14.10 5.93
C PRO A 70 -11.33 12.91 5.04
N GLU A 71 -12.25 12.46 4.17
CA GLU A 71 -12.02 11.33 3.28
C GLU A 71 -11.04 11.67 2.16
N ALA A 72 -11.00 12.91 1.67
CA ALA A 72 -10.01 13.33 0.68
C ALA A 72 -8.57 13.18 1.22
N LEU A 73 -8.32 13.58 2.47
CA LEU A 73 -7.03 13.36 3.13
C LEU A 73 -6.76 11.87 3.38
N HIS A 74 -7.78 11.09 3.73
CA HIS A 74 -7.65 9.64 3.86
C HIS A 74 -7.16 9.00 2.55
N GLN A 75 -7.82 9.30 1.44
CA GLN A 75 -7.51 8.74 0.12
C GLN A 75 -6.15 9.22 -0.41
N LEU A 76 -5.78 10.48 -0.19
CA LEU A 76 -4.45 10.97 -0.52
C LEU A 76 -3.36 10.20 0.25
N ARG A 77 -3.55 9.97 1.55
CA ARG A 77 -2.64 9.17 2.38
C ARG A 77 -2.56 7.71 1.92
N VAL A 78 -3.71 7.11 1.58
CA VAL A 78 -3.75 5.74 1.03
C VAL A 78 -2.96 5.67 -0.27
N THR A 79 -3.18 6.62 -1.18
CA THR A 79 -2.48 6.74 -2.47
C THR A 79 -0.97 6.87 -2.27
N THR A 80 -0.52 7.79 -1.41
CA THR A 80 0.90 8.00 -1.08
C THR A 80 1.56 6.73 -0.54
N ARG A 81 0.86 6.00 0.33
CA ARG A 81 1.37 4.74 0.89
C ARG A 81 1.51 3.67 -0.18
N ARG A 82 0.58 3.60 -1.14
CA ARG A 82 0.69 2.68 -2.29
C ARG A 82 1.86 3.06 -3.18
N ILE A 83 2.14 4.36 -3.38
CA ILE A 83 3.35 4.81 -4.09
C ILE A 83 4.63 4.33 -3.36
N ASP A 84 4.77 4.53 -2.04
CA ASP A 84 5.93 4.00 -1.27
C ASP A 84 6.06 2.47 -1.40
N ALA A 85 4.92 1.77 -1.39
CA ALA A 85 4.90 0.32 -1.53
C ALA A 85 5.34 -0.16 -2.91
N THR A 86 4.88 0.50 -3.98
CA THR A 86 5.27 0.22 -5.38
C THR A 86 6.75 0.51 -5.59
N LEU A 87 7.22 1.70 -5.19
CA LEU A 87 8.65 2.07 -5.21
C LEU A 87 9.52 1.05 -4.47
N GLY A 88 9.03 0.57 -3.32
CA GLY A 88 9.69 -0.45 -2.54
C GLY A 88 9.66 -1.85 -3.15
N LEU A 89 8.56 -2.22 -3.81
CA LEU A 89 8.37 -3.52 -4.43
C LEU A 89 9.20 -3.67 -5.70
N PHE A 90 9.31 -2.62 -6.51
CA PHE A 90 9.95 -2.65 -7.82
C PHE A 90 11.29 -1.91 -7.85
N ARG A 91 11.96 -1.72 -6.70
CA ARG A 91 13.20 -0.92 -6.60
C ARG A 91 14.30 -1.25 -7.62
N ARG A 92 14.35 -2.50 -8.12
CA ARG A 92 15.36 -2.98 -9.09
C ARG A 92 14.90 -2.79 -10.55
N GLN A 93 13.61 -2.58 -10.76
CA GLN A 93 12.93 -2.45 -12.04
C GLN A 93 12.47 -1.00 -12.29
N LEU A 94 12.90 -0.04 -11.47
CA LEU A 94 12.53 1.36 -11.59
C LEU A 94 13.75 2.19 -12.04
N PRO A 95 13.55 3.22 -12.87
CA PRO A 95 14.63 4.08 -13.33
C PRO A 95 15.44 4.67 -12.18
N VAL A 96 16.73 4.91 -12.40
CA VAL A 96 17.64 5.47 -11.39
C VAL A 96 17.14 6.82 -10.86
N ALA A 97 16.43 7.61 -11.68
CA ALA A 97 15.79 8.85 -11.28
C ALA A 97 14.82 8.68 -10.08
N LEU A 98 14.25 7.50 -9.88
CA LEU A 98 13.33 7.20 -8.78
C LEU A 98 14.01 6.64 -7.53
N THR A 99 15.35 6.54 -7.51
CA THR A 99 16.11 6.00 -6.37
C THR A 99 15.78 6.70 -5.05
N HIS A 100 15.62 8.04 -5.09
CA HIS A 100 15.30 8.84 -3.92
C HIS A 100 13.79 9.07 -3.70
N ALA A 101 12.94 8.72 -4.68
CA ALA A 101 11.51 8.97 -4.64
C ALA A 101 10.84 8.37 -3.40
N ARG A 102 11.37 7.23 -2.91
CA ARG A 102 10.84 6.58 -1.72
C ARG A 102 11.05 7.40 -0.45
N ARG A 103 12.18 8.12 -0.33
CA ARG A 103 12.47 8.97 0.83
C ARG A 103 11.46 10.11 0.90
N THR A 104 11.19 10.76 -0.22
CA THR A 104 10.17 11.82 -0.31
C THR A 104 8.77 11.29 -0.03
N ALA A 105 8.38 10.17 -0.62
CA ALA A 105 7.08 9.54 -0.34
C ALA A 105 6.85 9.28 1.16
N LYS A 106 7.88 8.83 1.89
CA LYS A 106 7.81 8.65 3.35
C LYS A 106 7.69 9.98 4.10
N SER A 107 8.42 11.00 3.68
CA SER A 107 8.36 12.32 4.31
C SER A 107 6.94 12.91 4.18
N VAL A 108 6.37 12.85 2.97
CA VAL A 108 5.00 13.31 2.69
C VAL A 108 3.98 12.45 3.44
N LEU A 109 4.13 11.13 3.44
CA LEU A 109 3.23 10.23 4.16
C LEU A 109 3.19 10.54 5.68
N ARG A 110 4.30 10.97 6.26
CA ARG A 110 4.39 11.35 7.67
C ARG A 110 3.58 12.62 7.97
N THR A 111 3.63 13.63 7.10
CA THR A 111 2.88 14.88 7.31
C THR A 111 1.37 14.68 7.09
N LEU A 112 0.98 13.94 6.04
CA LEU A 112 -0.40 13.52 5.82
C LEU A 112 -0.93 12.67 6.99
N GLY A 113 -0.07 11.79 7.52
CA GLY A 113 -0.40 10.94 8.66
C GLY A 113 -0.71 11.73 9.92
N ALA A 114 0.15 12.68 10.29
CA ALA A 114 -0.05 13.48 11.49
C ALA A 114 -1.39 14.24 11.48
N ALA A 115 -1.81 14.80 10.34
CA ALA A 115 -3.10 15.46 10.22
C ALA A 115 -4.27 14.45 10.28
N ARG A 116 -4.20 13.36 9.52
CA ARG A 116 -5.29 12.36 9.48
C ARG A 116 -5.49 11.66 10.82
N ASP A 117 -4.41 11.37 11.54
CA ASP A 117 -4.48 10.70 12.83
C ASP A 117 -5.20 11.58 13.87
N LEU A 118 -5.15 12.91 13.75
CA LEU A 118 -5.92 13.85 14.57
C LEU A 118 -7.39 13.93 14.15
N ASP A 119 -7.71 13.87 12.84
CA ASP A 119 -9.10 13.74 12.38
C ASP A 119 -9.76 12.47 12.95
N VAL A 120 -9.03 11.35 12.99
CA VAL A 120 -9.53 10.09 13.61
C VAL A 120 -9.79 10.29 15.10
N GLN A 121 -8.83 10.86 15.83
CA GLN A 121 -8.94 11.06 17.28
C GLN A 121 -10.12 11.96 17.65
N LEU A 122 -10.31 13.07 16.92
CA LEU A 122 -11.44 13.97 17.16
C LEU A 122 -12.78 13.31 16.85
N ALA A 123 -12.88 12.56 15.76
CA ALA A 123 -14.09 11.80 15.43
C ALA A 123 -14.39 10.72 16.48
N GLU A 124 -13.37 10.03 16.98
CA GLU A 124 -13.51 9.04 18.04
C GLU A 124 -13.94 9.67 19.37
N LEU A 125 -13.32 10.79 19.75
CA LEU A 125 -13.68 11.55 20.94
C LEU A 125 -15.13 12.06 20.88
N ALA A 126 -15.56 12.56 19.71
CA ALA A 126 -16.94 12.99 19.49
C ALA A 126 -17.94 11.84 19.68
N ARG A 127 -17.67 10.66 19.09
CA ARG A 127 -18.52 9.47 19.31
C ARG A 127 -18.56 9.05 20.78
N HIS A 128 -17.43 9.12 21.48
CA HIS A 128 -17.39 8.79 22.91
C HIS A 128 -18.18 9.79 23.75
N SER A 129 -18.07 11.08 23.45
CA SER A 129 -18.82 12.14 24.13
C SER A 129 -20.33 11.91 24.09
N LEU A 130 -20.87 11.43 22.96
CA LEU A 130 -22.30 11.11 22.82
C LEU A 130 -22.76 9.97 23.74
N ALA A 131 -21.86 9.06 24.10
CA ALA A 131 -22.15 7.94 24.99
C ALA A 131 -21.96 8.26 26.49
N LEU A 132 -21.49 9.47 26.82
CA LEU A 132 -21.32 9.90 28.21
C LEU A 132 -22.63 10.48 28.78
N PRO A 133 -22.85 10.33 30.10
CA PRO A 133 -23.86 11.11 30.83
C PRO A 133 -23.66 12.60 30.58
N GLU A 134 -24.75 13.36 30.52
CA GLU A 134 -24.71 14.80 30.21
C GLU A 134 -23.80 15.58 31.16
N SER A 135 -23.82 15.24 32.45
CA SER A 135 -22.96 15.83 33.48
C SER A 135 -21.46 15.63 33.23
N GLU A 136 -21.05 14.61 32.48
CA GLU A 136 -19.65 14.30 32.19
C GLU A 136 -19.17 14.86 30.84
N ARG A 137 -20.09 15.36 29.99
CA ARG A 137 -19.74 15.81 28.63
C ARG A 137 -18.81 17.03 28.65
N ALA A 138 -18.95 17.92 29.64
CA ALA A 138 -18.09 19.08 29.80
C ALA A 138 -16.61 18.70 29.98
N ALA A 139 -16.32 17.52 30.55
CA ALA A 139 -14.95 17.04 30.76
C ALA A 139 -14.21 16.68 29.46
N VAL A 140 -14.94 16.53 28.34
CA VAL A 140 -14.37 16.25 27.01
C VAL A 140 -13.69 17.48 26.41
N GLU A 141 -14.19 18.68 26.72
CA GLU A 141 -13.89 19.89 25.98
C GLU A 141 -12.41 20.32 26.05
N PRO A 142 -11.73 20.27 27.21
CA PRO A 142 -10.30 20.61 27.27
C PRO A 142 -9.44 19.70 26.37
N LEU A 143 -9.76 18.40 26.31
CA LEU A 143 -9.06 17.46 25.44
C LEU A 143 -9.37 17.73 23.96
N ARG A 144 -10.64 18.03 23.63
CA ARG A 144 -11.04 18.40 22.26
C ARG A 144 -10.27 19.63 21.78
N ALA A 145 -10.30 20.72 22.55
CA ALA A 145 -9.61 21.97 22.21
C ALA A 145 -8.11 21.76 21.98
N ARG A 146 -7.47 20.90 22.80
CA ARG A 146 -6.06 20.53 22.62
C ARG A 146 -5.82 19.82 21.28
N LEU A 147 -6.63 18.80 20.96
CA LEU A 147 -6.52 18.04 19.72
C LEU A 147 -6.82 18.90 18.48
N GLU A 148 -7.76 19.83 18.56
CA GLU A 148 -8.05 20.80 17.49
C GLU A 148 -6.87 21.74 17.24
N SER A 149 -6.27 22.28 18.30
CA SER A 149 -5.06 23.10 18.22
C SER A 149 -3.90 22.34 17.55
N GLU A 150 -3.68 21.07 17.93
CA GLU A 150 -2.70 20.20 17.28
C GLU A 150 -3.05 19.93 15.82
N ARG A 151 -4.34 19.73 15.50
CA ARG A 151 -4.82 19.48 14.14
C ARG A 151 -4.52 20.67 13.25
N CYS A 152 -4.77 21.90 13.72
CA CYS A 152 -4.43 23.13 13.01
C CYS A 152 -2.92 23.19 12.68
N ARG A 153 -2.05 22.93 13.67
CA ARG A 153 -0.60 22.89 13.45
C ARG A 153 -0.18 21.78 12.47
N ALA A 154 -0.78 20.59 12.58
CA ALA A 154 -0.49 19.46 11.70
C ALA A 154 -0.93 19.73 10.26
N ARG A 155 -2.11 20.34 10.07
CA ARG A 155 -2.61 20.78 8.76
C ARG A 155 -1.69 21.83 8.14
N ALA A 156 -1.26 22.83 8.90
CA ALA A 156 -0.32 23.84 8.40
C ALA A 156 1.01 23.22 7.95
N ARG A 157 1.57 22.26 8.72
CA ARG A 157 2.77 21.49 8.32
C ARG A 157 2.53 20.64 7.08
N MET A 158 1.35 20.03 6.97
CA MET A 158 0.95 19.23 5.82
C MET A 158 0.92 20.07 4.54
N ILE A 159 0.25 21.24 4.57
CA ILE A 159 0.18 22.16 3.44
C ILE A 159 1.59 22.59 3.01
N ARG A 160 2.43 23.07 3.95
CA ARG A 160 3.83 23.42 3.66
C ARG A 160 4.62 22.28 3.02
N ALA A 161 4.39 21.04 3.45
CA ALA A 161 5.06 19.88 2.86
C ALA A 161 4.56 19.57 1.45
N LEU A 162 3.27 19.76 1.17
CA LEU A 162 2.70 19.59 -0.17
C LEU A 162 3.21 20.68 -1.13
N ASP A 163 3.39 21.92 -0.65
CA ASP A 163 3.92 23.05 -1.43
C ASP A 163 5.44 23.03 -1.60
N SER A 164 6.11 22.15 -0.85
CA SER A 164 7.56 22.12 -0.83
C SER A 164 8.16 21.67 -2.17
N GLU A 165 9.27 22.31 -2.51
CA GLU A 165 10.10 21.99 -3.66
C GLU A 165 10.43 20.48 -3.78
N PRO A 166 10.82 19.76 -2.70
CA PRO A 166 11.02 18.31 -2.77
C PRO A 166 9.80 17.51 -3.22
N THR A 167 8.58 17.90 -2.81
CA THR A 167 7.34 17.22 -3.19
C THR A 167 7.03 17.44 -4.67
N ARG A 168 7.24 18.67 -5.18
CA ARG A 168 7.02 18.99 -6.60
C ARG A 168 7.95 18.19 -7.51
N ARG A 169 9.26 18.22 -7.26
CA ARG A 169 10.26 17.43 -8.00
C ARG A 169 9.97 15.93 -7.94
N TRP A 170 9.46 15.45 -6.81
CA TRP A 170 9.06 14.06 -6.66
C TRP A 170 7.87 13.69 -7.57
N LEU A 171 6.85 14.55 -7.65
CA LEU A 171 5.71 14.35 -8.55
C LEU A 171 6.12 14.45 -10.02
N GLU A 172 6.99 15.38 -10.37
CA GLU A 172 7.56 15.53 -11.73
C GLU A 172 8.36 14.28 -12.13
N ALA A 173 9.27 13.81 -11.28
CA ALA A 173 10.06 12.61 -11.54
C ALA A 173 9.18 11.36 -11.70
N LEU A 174 8.16 11.21 -10.86
CA LEU A 174 7.18 10.12 -10.99
C LEU A 174 6.39 10.23 -12.30
N THR A 175 5.99 11.44 -12.69
CA THR A 175 5.22 11.69 -13.93
C THR A 175 6.07 11.37 -15.15
N ALA A 176 7.29 11.91 -15.24
CA ALA A 176 8.21 11.68 -16.34
C ALA A 176 8.56 10.19 -16.48
N ALA A 177 8.92 9.53 -15.38
CA ALA A 177 9.24 8.10 -15.39
C ALA A 177 8.05 7.23 -15.81
N SER A 178 6.82 7.61 -15.41
CA SER A 178 5.61 6.87 -15.77
C SER A 178 5.14 7.16 -17.20
N ALA A 179 5.65 8.19 -17.86
CA ALA A 179 5.34 8.51 -19.25
C ALA A 179 6.37 7.95 -20.26
N ALA A 180 7.59 7.64 -19.78
CA ALA A 180 8.65 7.10 -20.62
C ALA A 180 8.30 5.72 -21.21
N ALA A 181 8.80 5.46 -22.42
CA ALA A 181 8.69 4.16 -23.05
C ALA A 181 9.42 3.08 -22.21
N PRO A 182 8.86 1.87 -22.10
CA PRO A 182 9.52 0.77 -21.40
C PRO A 182 10.88 0.46 -22.02
N THR A 183 11.92 0.34 -21.20
CA THR A 183 13.23 -0.14 -21.63
C THR A 183 13.33 -1.63 -21.32
N ALA A 184 13.61 -2.47 -22.31
CA ALA A 184 13.67 -3.93 -22.13
C ALA A 184 15.10 -4.44 -21.90
N ALA A 185 15.89 -3.76 -21.07
CA ALA A 185 17.29 -4.12 -20.81
C ALA A 185 17.55 -4.49 -19.34
N GLY A 186 18.37 -5.52 -19.11
CA GLY A 186 18.77 -5.96 -17.78
C GLY A 186 17.57 -6.22 -16.85
N ALA A 187 17.61 -5.64 -15.64
CA ALA A 187 16.53 -5.82 -14.66
C ALA A 187 15.17 -5.26 -15.13
N PHE A 188 15.15 -4.32 -16.09
CA PHE A 188 13.90 -3.76 -16.62
C PHE A 188 13.17 -4.72 -17.57
N GLY A 189 13.91 -5.61 -18.24
CA GLY A 189 13.37 -6.66 -19.10
C GLY A 189 12.91 -7.92 -18.35
N GLU A 190 13.06 -7.99 -17.02
CA GLU A 190 12.60 -9.14 -16.25
C GLU A 190 11.07 -9.29 -16.37
N ARG A 191 10.60 -10.43 -16.90
CA ARG A 191 9.17 -10.71 -17.05
C ARG A 191 8.44 -10.71 -15.72
N ALA A 192 7.30 -10.03 -15.66
CA ALA A 192 6.52 -9.93 -14.44
C ALA A 192 6.04 -11.30 -13.93
N MET A 193 5.74 -12.23 -14.84
CA MET A 193 5.32 -13.59 -14.52
C MET A 193 6.39 -14.41 -13.79
N VAL A 194 7.66 -13.98 -13.82
CA VAL A 194 8.75 -14.57 -13.03
C VAL A 194 8.92 -13.81 -11.72
N VAL A 195 9.06 -12.48 -11.82
CA VAL A 195 9.42 -11.60 -10.70
C VAL A 195 8.32 -11.57 -9.62
N MET A 196 7.06 -11.50 -10.02
CA MET A 196 5.95 -11.29 -9.10
C MET A 196 5.64 -12.51 -8.24
N PRO A 197 5.54 -13.75 -8.78
CA PRO A 197 5.36 -14.95 -7.97
C PRO A 197 6.44 -15.15 -6.90
N GLU A 198 7.72 -14.95 -7.24
CA GLU A 198 8.81 -15.09 -6.28
C GLU A 198 8.73 -14.07 -5.15
N ARG A 199 8.39 -12.82 -5.47
CA ARG A 199 8.22 -11.75 -4.47
C ARG A 199 7.07 -12.05 -3.53
N VAL A 200 5.93 -12.54 -4.04
CA VAL A 200 4.79 -12.94 -3.21
C VAL A 200 5.17 -14.10 -2.29
N ARG A 201 5.78 -15.18 -2.83
CA ARG A 201 6.25 -16.33 -2.03
C ARG A 201 7.22 -15.91 -0.93
N ARG A 202 8.19 -15.05 -1.25
CA ARG A 202 9.18 -14.53 -0.28
C ARG A 202 8.52 -13.67 0.80
N ARG A 203 7.60 -12.79 0.45
CA ARG A 203 6.87 -11.92 1.41
C ARG A 203 5.97 -12.74 2.33
N PHE A 204 5.28 -13.76 1.80
CA PHE A 204 4.50 -14.69 2.61
C PHE A 204 5.37 -15.45 3.61
N ARG A 205 6.53 -15.98 3.18
CA ARG A 205 7.48 -16.65 4.07
C ARG A 205 7.92 -15.74 5.22
N LYS A 206 8.24 -14.47 4.91
CA LYS A 206 8.61 -13.47 5.94
C LYS A 206 7.46 -13.20 6.91
N LEU A 207 6.24 -13.02 6.42
CA LEU A 207 5.05 -12.82 7.27
C LEU A 207 4.82 -14.04 8.18
N ARG A 208 4.81 -15.25 7.61
CA ARG A 208 4.66 -16.50 8.35
C ARG A 208 5.69 -16.62 9.47
N ASN A 209 6.95 -16.33 9.17
CA ASN A 209 8.03 -16.45 10.15
C ASN A 209 7.88 -15.44 11.29
N SER A 210 7.43 -14.20 11.03
CA SER A 210 7.17 -13.26 12.13
C SER A 210 5.95 -13.64 12.96
N VAL A 211 4.87 -14.12 12.32
CA VAL A 211 3.69 -14.55 13.09
C VAL A 211 4.02 -15.76 13.97
N ARG A 212 4.87 -16.68 13.49
CA ARG A 212 5.35 -17.82 14.29
C ARG A 212 6.13 -17.37 15.55
N GLY A 213 6.82 -16.24 15.47
CA GLY A 213 7.55 -15.66 16.60
C GLY A 213 6.69 -14.89 17.60
N LEU A 214 5.46 -14.51 17.24
CA LEU A 214 4.58 -13.76 18.13
C LEU A 214 4.05 -14.63 19.29
N ARG A 215 4.00 -14.02 20.47
CA ARG A 215 3.34 -14.51 21.69
C ARG A 215 2.40 -13.43 22.22
N SER A 216 1.49 -13.78 23.12
CA SER A 216 0.50 -12.84 23.70
C SER A 216 1.14 -11.69 24.48
N ASN A 217 2.33 -11.92 25.03
CA ASN A 217 3.16 -10.96 25.75
C ASN A 217 4.27 -10.33 24.88
N SER A 218 4.28 -10.58 23.56
CA SER A 218 5.28 -9.96 22.68
C SER A 218 5.19 -8.43 22.75
N PRO A 219 6.35 -7.74 22.64
CA PRO A 219 6.40 -6.29 22.59
C PRO A 219 5.67 -5.73 21.36
N MET A 220 5.29 -4.46 21.42
CA MET A 220 4.51 -3.81 20.35
C MET A 220 5.25 -3.83 19.00
N GLU A 221 6.57 -3.75 19.03
CA GLU A 221 7.47 -3.71 17.88
C GLU A 221 7.31 -4.98 17.03
N ASP A 222 7.09 -6.13 17.65
CA ASP A 222 6.87 -7.40 16.95
C ASP A 222 5.52 -7.41 16.22
N TYR A 223 4.46 -6.92 16.88
CA TYR A 223 3.14 -6.76 16.25
C TYR A 223 3.21 -5.77 15.08
N HIS A 224 3.95 -4.67 15.25
CA HIS A 224 4.18 -3.69 14.20
C HIS A 224 4.94 -4.30 13.00
N LEU A 225 5.96 -5.13 13.27
CA LEU A 225 6.69 -5.87 12.24
C LEU A 225 5.76 -6.80 11.44
N VAL A 226 4.85 -7.51 12.11
CA VAL A 226 3.85 -8.37 11.46
C VAL A 226 2.91 -7.55 10.59
N ARG A 227 2.37 -6.44 11.11
CA ARG A 227 1.51 -5.53 10.34
C ARG A 227 2.21 -5.01 9.09
N ARG A 228 3.48 -4.62 9.22
CA ARG A 228 4.31 -4.16 8.10
C ARG A 228 4.47 -5.27 7.04
N ARG A 229 4.79 -6.50 7.45
CA ARG A 229 4.95 -7.64 6.54
C ARG A 229 3.62 -8.03 5.87
N ALA A 230 2.50 -7.95 6.59
CA ALA A 230 1.17 -8.17 6.02
C ALA A 230 0.82 -7.12 4.97
N LYS A 231 1.10 -5.84 5.22
CA LYS A 231 0.97 -4.76 4.22
C LYS A 231 1.83 -5.00 2.98
N GLN A 232 3.09 -5.37 3.19
CA GLN A 232 3.98 -5.71 2.07
C GLN A 232 3.45 -6.88 1.24
N LEU A 233 2.98 -7.96 1.87
CA LEU A 233 2.39 -9.09 1.14
C LEU A 233 1.16 -8.66 0.36
N ARG A 234 0.21 -7.94 0.99
CA ARG A 234 -0.99 -7.42 0.34
C ARG A 234 -0.66 -6.61 -0.91
N TYR A 235 0.25 -5.63 -0.79
CA TYR A 235 0.61 -4.79 -1.93
C TYR A 235 1.30 -5.58 -3.06
N ALA A 236 2.08 -6.63 -2.74
CA ALA A 236 2.64 -7.49 -3.79
C ALA A 236 1.56 -8.29 -4.54
N ILE A 237 0.55 -8.77 -3.83
CA ILE A 237 -0.57 -9.50 -4.45
C ILE A 237 -1.43 -8.53 -5.28
N GLU A 238 -1.72 -7.33 -4.76
CA GLU A 238 -2.48 -6.30 -5.48
C GLU A 238 -1.80 -5.88 -6.78
N SER A 239 -0.48 -5.65 -6.77
CA SER A 239 0.27 -5.28 -7.98
C SER A 239 0.31 -6.39 -9.04
N GLY A 240 0.01 -7.64 -8.67
CA GLY A 240 -0.11 -8.77 -9.61
C GLY A 240 -1.52 -9.29 -9.77
N ALA A 241 -2.56 -8.56 -9.31
CA ALA A 241 -3.91 -9.10 -9.22
C ALA A 241 -4.47 -9.56 -10.57
N LEU A 242 -4.21 -8.81 -11.66
CA LEU A 242 -4.63 -9.18 -13.02
C LEU A 242 -3.99 -10.48 -13.49
N MET A 243 -2.73 -10.75 -13.10
CA MET A 243 -1.98 -11.96 -13.46
C MET A 243 -2.42 -13.17 -12.63
N PHE A 244 -2.69 -12.95 -11.34
CA PHE A 244 -3.01 -14.01 -10.39
C PHE A 244 -4.49 -14.39 -10.37
N GLY A 245 -5.38 -13.50 -10.84
CA GLY A 245 -6.80 -13.74 -10.95
C GLY A 245 -7.47 -14.06 -9.61
N LYS A 246 -8.47 -14.96 -9.67
CA LYS A 246 -9.36 -15.25 -8.55
C LYS A 246 -8.65 -15.68 -7.25
N PRO A 247 -7.62 -16.55 -7.27
CA PRO A 247 -6.88 -16.91 -6.06
C PRO A 247 -6.28 -15.71 -5.31
N ALA A 248 -5.83 -14.68 -6.01
CA ALA A 248 -5.30 -13.47 -5.37
C ALA A 248 -6.39 -12.68 -4.67
N GLU A 249 -7.56 -12.49 -5.28
CA GLU A 249 -8.68 -11.78 -4.65
C GLU A 249 -9.10 -12.42 -3.33
N ASP A 250 -9.19 -13.75 -3.29
CA ASP A 250 -9.67 -14.46 -2.11
C ASP A 250 -8.62 -14.45 -0.98
N GLU A 251 -7.33 -14.52 -1.32
CA GLU A 251 -6.24 -14.31 -0.38
C GLU A 251 -6.22 -12.85 0.14
N LEU A 252 -6.44 -11.86 -0.72
CA LEU A 252 -6.54 -10.45 -0.32
C LEU A 252 -7.66 -10.23 0.70
N LYS A 253 -8.81 -10.89 0.55
CA LYS A 253 -9.89 -10.84 1.57
C LYS A 253 -9.43 -11.36 2.93
N ALA A 254 -8.60 -12.41 2.98
CA ALA A 254 -8.06 -12.93 4.24
C ALA A 254 -7.02 -11.98 4.84
N LEU A 255 -6.15 -11.40 4.00
CA LEU A 255 -5.14 -10.45 4.42
C LEU A 255 -5.72 -9.14 4.95
N ARG A 256 -6.83 -8.64 4.37
CA ARG A 256 -7.54 -7.46 4.89
C ARG A 256 -8.01 -7.70 6.32
N ARG A 257 -8.72 -8.81 6.57
CA ARG A 257 -9.13 -9.20 7.92
C ARG A 257 -7.95 -9.29 8.90
N LEU A 258 -6.82 -9.88 8.49
CA LEU A 258 -5.62 -9.91 9.33
C LEU A 258 -5.09 -8.49 9.62
N GLN A 259 -5.12 -7.60 8.64
CA GLN A 259 -4.68 -6.22 8.79
C GLN A 259 -5.61 -5.37 9.63
N ASP A 260 -6.91 -5.66 9.64
CA ASP A 260 -7.92 -4.97 10.46
C ASP A 260 -7.66 -5.27 11.94
N GLU A 261 -7.40 -6.54 12.28
CA GLU A 261 -7.06 -6.96 13.66
C GLU A 261 -5.74 -6.36 14.13
N LEU A 262 -4.69 -6.43 13.29
CA LEU A 262 -3.40 -5.77 13.56
C LEU A 262 -3.53 -4.24 13.56
N GLY A 263 -4.54 -3.73 12.87
CA GLY A 263 -4.97 -2.34 12.83
C GLY A 263 -5.45 -1.89 14.19
N ALA A 264 -6.55 -2.49 14.63
CA ALA A 264 -7.18 -2.24 15.92
C ALA A 264 -6.20 -2.40 17.08
N HIS A 265 -5.34 -3.43 17.06
CA HIS A 265 -4.30 -3.62 18.08
C HIS A 265 -3.35 -2.42 18.18
N GLN A 266 -2.74 -2.03 17.06
CA GLN A 266 -1.78 -0.93 17.05
C GLN A 266 -2.46 0.41 17.34
N ASP A 267 -3.63 0.66 16.75
CA ASP A 267 -4.31 1.94 16.84
C ASP A 267 -4.78 2.18 18.29
N ALA A 268 -5.31 1.15 18.96
CA ALA A 268 -5.66 1.21 20.39
C ALA A 268 -4.43 1.38 21.29
N TYR A 269 -3.33 0.65 21.03
CA TYR A 269 -2.08 0.82 21.78
C TYR A 269 -1.54 2.26 21.67
N MET A 270 -1.51 2.82 20.46
CA MET A 270 -1.05 4.19 20.23
C MET A 270 -1.97 5.23 20.89
N ALA A 271 -3.29 5.03 20.83
CA ALA A 271 -4.26 5.91 21.48
C ALA A 271 -4.07 5.94 23.00
N ARG A 272 -3.93 4.77 23.65
CA ARG A 272 -3.63 4.66 25.09
C ARG A 272 -2.36 5.43 25.45
N ASN A 273 -1.26 5.18 24.74
CA ASN A 273 0.02 5.83 25.04
C ASN A 273 -0.03 7.33 24.82
N ARG A 274 -0.80 7.79 23.84
CA ARG A 274 -0.99 9.22 23.58
C ARG A 274 -1.79 9.89 24.69
N LEU A 275 -2.88 9.27 25.17
CA LEU A 275 -3.63 9.78 26.31
C LEU A 275 -2.75 9.86 27.57
N ALA A 276 -1.97 8.82 27.84
CA ALA A 276 -1.03 8.82 28.96
C ALA A 276 0.03 9.93 28.84
N ALA A 277 0.59 10.14 27.64
CA ALA A 277 1.56 11.21 27.40
C ALA A 277 0.94 12.62 27.57
N LEU A 278 -0.29 12.83 27.11
CA LEU A 278 -1.00 14.10 27.30
C LEU A 278 -1.31 14.36 28.78
N ALA A 279 -1.67 13.32 29.54
CA ALA A 279 -1.96 13.43 30.97
C ALA A 279 -0.69 13.67 31.80
N ALA A 280 0.46 13.13 31.38
CA ALA A 280 1.72 13.23 32.12
C ALA A 280 2.49 14.53 31.85
N ASP A 281 2.17 15.26 30.77
CA ASP A 281 2.83 16.50 30.38
C ASP A 281 2.19 17.71 31.11
N PRO A 282 2.89 18.33 32.08
CA PRO A 282 2.34 19.40 32.90
C PRO A 282 1.94 20.63 32.08
N ALA A 283 2.56 20.85 30.92
CA ALA A 283 2.26 21.99 30.05
C ALA A 283 0.86 21.92 29.41
N ASN A 284 0.13 20.81 29.58
CA ASN A 284 -1.24 20.68 29.09
C ASN A 284 -2.29 21.18 30.08
N GLU A 285 -1.97 21.35 31.37
CA GLU A 285 -2.85 21.90 32.42
C GLU A 285 -4.31 21.39 32.38
N LEU A 286 -4.48 20.08 32.17
CA LEU A 286 -5.81 19.48 31.97
C LEU A 286 -6.56 19.34 33.30
N PRO A 287 -7.86 19.71 33.37
CA PRO A 287 -8.66 19.55 34.58
C PRO A 287 -8.78 18.10 35.04
N ALA A 288 -8.95 17.88 36.35
CA ALA A 288 -9.06 16.55 36.94
C ALA A 288 -10.17 15.69 36.31
N GLY A 289 -11.33 16.28 35.97
CA GLY A 289 -12.41 15.59 35.27
C GLY A 289 -12.00 15.09 33.88
N THR A 290 -11.22 15.88 33.13
CA THR A 290 -10.67 15.47 31.82
C THR A 290 -9.64 14.35 31.99
N LEU A 291 -8.75 14.45 32.98
CA LEU A 291 -7.77 13.40 33.28
C LEU A 291 -8.45 12.07 33.64
N PHE A 292 -9.51 12.12 34.45
CA PHE A 292 -10.30 10.94 34.80
C PHE A 292 -10.96 10.29 33.55
N LEU A 293 -11.56 11.11 32.68
CA LEU A 293 -12.10 10.66 31.40
C LEU A 293 -11.02 10.00 30.53
N MET A 294 -9.85 10.61 30.42
CA MET A 294 -8.72 10.07 29.66
C MET A 294 -8.28 8.70 30.20
N GLY A 295 -8.28 8.50 31.52
CA GLY A 295 -8.04 7.20 32.15
C GLY A 295 -9.03 6.12 31.69
N ARG A 296 -10.34 6.43 31.68
CA ARG A 296 -11.39 5.51 31.20
C ARG A 296 -11.22 5.16 29.71
N LEU A 297 -10.88 6.15 28.89
CA LEU A 297 -10.59 5.93 27.47
C LEU A 297 -9.36 5.04 27.27
N ALA A 298 -8.29 5.31 28.02
CA ALA A 298 -7.07 4.51 27.98
C ALA A 298 -7.32 3.04 28.35
N GLU A 299 -8.16 2.77 29.34
CA GLU A 299 -8.54 1.41 29.75
C GLU A 299 -9.37 0.69 28.67
N ARG A 300 -10.31 1.39 28.03
CA ARG A 300 -11.06 0.85 26.89
C ARG A 300 -10.12 0.46 25.74
N HIS A 301 -9.12 1.28 25.44
CA HIS A 301 -8.10 0.96 24.44
C HIS A 301 -7.23 -0.24 24.87
N ALA A 302 -6.90 -0.38 26.15
CA ALA A 302 -6.20 -1.56 26.67
C ALA A 302 -7.01 -2.84 26.45
N THR A 303 -8.31 -2.81 26.72
CA THR A 303 -9.23 -3.93 26.47
C THR A 303 -9.30 -4.30 24.98
N THR A 304 -9.44 -3.30 24.10
CA THR A 304 -9.43 -3.50 22.64
C THR A 304 -8.13 -4.15 22.17
N THR A 305 -6.99 -3.70 22.72
CA THR A 305 -5.66 -4.26 22.43
C THR A 305 -5.60 -5.75 22.80
N ALA A 306 -6.10 -6.13 23.97
CA ALA A 306 -6.11 -7.53 24.42
C ALA A 306 -7.03 -8.41 23.54
N GLN A 307 -8.19 -7.90 23.12
CA GLN A 307 -9.12 -8.61 22.23
C GLN A 307 -8.51 -8.84 20.84
N ALA A 308 -7.88 -7.82 20.25
CA ALA A 308 -7.24 -7.91 18.94
C ALA A 308 -6.06 -8.92 18.93
N ARG A 309 -5.35 -9.08 20.07
CA ARG A 309 -4.33 -10.14 20.21
C ARG A 309 -4.94 -11.53 20.16
N LYS A 310 -6.12 -11.75 20.75
CA LYS A 310 -6.83 -13.04 20.75
C LYS A 310 -7.37 -13.39 19.36
N SER A 311 -7.89 -12.43 18.61
CA SER A 311 -8.46 -12.63 17.26
C SER A 311 -7.39 -12.89 16.18
N LEU A 312 -6.15 -12.41 16.39
CA LEU A 312 -5.03 -12.54 15.44
C LEU A 312 -4.78 -13.99 14.98
N THR A 313 -4.84 -14.96 15.89
CA THR A 313 -4.61 -16.38 15.56
C THR A 313 -5.64 -16.91 14.57
N ARG A 314 -6.90 -16.49 14.72
CA ARG A 314 -8.01 -16.90 13.85
C ARG A 314 -7.89 -16.28 12.46
N SER A 315 -7.57 -14.99 12.37
CA SER A 315 -7.38 -14.31 11.09
C SER A 315 -6.14 -14.85 10.35
N TRP A 316 -5.04 -15.12 11.08
CA TRP A 316 -3.85 -15.75 10.51
C TRP A 316 -4.12 -17.16 9.95
N ARG A 317 -4.93 -17.98 10.64
CA ARG A 317 -5.31 -19.32 10.15
C ARG A 317 -5.99 -19.27 8.78
N LYS A 318 -6.81 -18.24 8.54
CA LYS A 318 -7.49 -18.02 7.25
C LYS A 318 -6.49 -17.64 6.15
N VAL A 319 -5.49 -16.81 6.47
CA VAL A 319 -4.42 -16.41 5.55
C VAL A 319 -3.55 -17.61 5.17
N ARG A 320 -3.03 -18.39 6.13
CA ARG A 320 -2.18 -19.56 5.81
C ARG A 320 -2.93 -20.81 5.30
N GLY A 321 -4.24 -20.69 5.06
CA GLY A 321 -5.14 -21.81 4.82
C GLY A 321 -5.27 -22.21 3.34
N GLN A 322 -6.48 -22.59 2.95
CA GLN A 322 -6.80 -23.02 1.57
C GLN A 322 -6.57 -21.91 0.54
N ARG A 323 -6.86 -20.66 0.89
CA ARG A 323 -6.70 -19.49 0.01
C ARG A 323 -5.23 -19.31 -0.42
N TRP A 324 -4.31 -19.37 0.54
CA TRP A 324 -2.89 -19.36 0.25
C TRP A 324 -2.45 -20.58 -0.57
N ARG A 325 -2.98 -21.78 -0.32
CA ARG A 325 -2.65 -22.97 -1.12
C ARG A 325 -3.04 -22.78 -2.59
N ALA A 326 -4.25 -22.27 -2.83
CA ALA A 326 -4.73 -21.97 -4.18
C ALA A 326 -3.86 -20.91 -4.87
N LEU A 327 -3.57 -19.78 -4.19
CA LEU A 327 -2.69 -18.76 -4.73
C LEU A 327 -1.30 -19.34 -5.02
N ARG A 328 -0.72 -20.12 -4.10
CA ARG A 328 0.60 -20.73 -4.28
C ARG A 328 0.65 -21.68 -5.48
N SER A 329 -0.42 -22.43 -5.76
CA SER A 329 -0.52 -23.26 -6.98
C SER A 329 -0.42 -22.40 -8.22
N ARG A 330 -1.25 -21.35 -8.28
CA ARG A 330 -1.25 -20.38 -9.39
C ARG A 330 0.11 -19.71 -9.60
N LEU A 331 0.80 -19.37 -8.50
CA LEU A 331 2.16 -18.84 -8.55
C LEU A 331 3.17 -19.85 -9.12
N GLY A 332 2.95 -21.15 -8.91
CA GLY A 332 3.78 -22.23 -9.49
C GLY A 332 3.55 -22.34 -11.01
N GLU A 333 2.28 -22.45 -11.42
CA GLU A 333 1.89 -22.53 -12.84
C GLU A 333 2.49 -21.39 -13.66
N LEU A 334 2.45 -20.15 -13.15
CA LEU A 334 3.03 -18.99 -13.84
C LEU A 334 4.55 -19.10 -14.01
N LEU A 335 5.25 -19.64 -13.02
CA LEU A 335 6.70 -19.84 -13.09
C LEU A 335 7.05 -20.96 -14.09
N ASP A 336 6.26 -22.02 -14.13
CA ASP A 336 6.48 -23.14 -15.04
C ASP A 336 6.18 -22.73 -16.49
N ASN A 337 5.10 -22.00 -16.73
CA ASN A 337 4.79 -21.42 -18.05
C ASN A 337 5.88 -20.46 -18.52
N ALA A 338 6.43 -19.64 -17.62
CA ALA A 338 7.53 -18.74 -17.96
C ALA A 338 8.78 -19.51 -18.43
N ARG A 339 9.10 -20.62 -17.77
CA ARG A 339 10.24 -21.48 -18.13
C ARG A 339 10.03 -22.14 -19.49
N GLN A 340 8.84 -22.70 -19.72
CA GLN A 340 8.49 -23.35 -20.99
C GLN A 340 8.52 -22.36 -22.17
N GLY A 341 7.94 -21.16 -22.01
CA GLY A 341 7.99 -20.12 -23.03
C GLY A 341 9.40 -19.57 -23.30
N SER A 342 10.31 -19.64 -22.33
CA SER A 342 11.73 -19.30 -22.55
C SER A 342 12.48 -20.40 -23.32
N SER A 343 12.05 -21.66 -23.18
CA SER A 343 12.65 -22.80 -23.88
C SER A 343 12.18 -22.91 -25.33
N ALA A 344 10.95 -22.48 -25.63
CA ALA A 344 10.41 -22.46 -27.00
C ALA A 344 11.08 -21.40 -27.89
N VAL A 345 11.43 -20.23 -27.33
CA VAL A 345 12.11 -19.14 -28.08
C VAL A 345 13.58 -19.48 -28.42
N ILE A 346 14.20 -20.42 -27.69
CA ILE A 346 15.56 -20.89 -27.99
C ILE A 346 15.54 -22.03 -29.05
N ALA A 347 14.37 -22.60 -29.33
CA ALA A 347 14.22 -23.78 -30.20
C ALA A 347 13.81 -23.48 -31.65
N GLU A 348 13.74 -22.20 -32.07
CA GLU A 348 13.68 -21.88 -33.50
C GLU A 348 15.11 -21.88 -34.08
N PRO A 349 15.49 -22.84 -34.93
CA PRO A 349 16.72 -22.71 -35.71
C PRO A 349 16.52 -21.54 -36.68
N VAL A 350 17.37 -20.53 -36.57
CA VAL A 350 17.55 -19.53 -37.63
C VAL A 350 17.82 -20.30 -38.92
N PRO A 351 16.99 -20.18 -39.97
CA PRO A 351 17.32 -20.81 -41.24
C PRO A 351 18.61 -20.18 -41.74
N ALA A 352 19.63 -21.01 -41.95
CA ALA A 352 20.90 -20.58 -42.52
C ALA A 352 20.63 -19.89 -43.85
N ALA A 353 20.82 -18.57 -43.89
CA ALA A 353 20.84 -17.82 -45.13
C ALA A 353 22.02 -18.34 -45.95
N SER A 354 21.71 -19.02 -47.06
CA SER A 354 22.69 -19.45 -48.05
C SER A 354 23.49 -18.24 -48.53
N ALA A 355 24.78 -18.23 -48.23
CA ALA A 355 25.72 -17.27 -48.78
C ALA A 355 25.81 -17.46 -50.31
N PRO A 356 25.77 -16.38 -51.12
CA PRO A 356 26.05 -16.50 -52.54
C PRO A 356 27.56 -16.67 -52.74
N THR A 357 27.92 -17.74 -53.44
CA THR A 357 29.27 -18.03 -53.92
C THR A 357 29.66 -16.98 -54.99
N LEU A 358 30.53 -16.03 -54.63
CA LEU A 358 31.21 -15.18 -55.60
C LEU A 358 32.47 -15.90 -56.09
N ALA A 359 32.38 -16.49 -57.29
CA ALA A 359 33.51 -17.00 -58.04
C ALA A 359 34.36 -15.84 -58.55
N ALA A 360 35.67 -15.93 -58.30
CA ALA A 360 36.69 -15.01 -58.75
C ALA A 360 36.83 -15.04 -60.28
N GLY A 361 36.82 -13.85 -60.90
CA GLY A 361 37.20 -13.63 -62.29
C GLY A 361 37.78 -12.23 -62.43
N TYR A 362 39.10 -12.12 -62.32
CA TYR A 362 39.83 -10.91 -62.69
C TYR A 362 39.96 -10.84 -64.21
N PRO A 363 39.76 -9.65 -64.81
CA PRO A 363 40.61 -9.20 -65.89
C PRO A 363 41.29 -7.86 -65.59
N HIS A 364 42.50 -7.76 -66.13
CA HIS A 364 43.49 -6.68 -66.12
C HIS A 364 42.94 -5.23 -66.20
N PRO A 365 43.61 -4.24 -65.55
CA PRO A 365 43.31 -2.82 -65.75
C PRO A 365 43.88 -2.28 -67.07
N ALA A 366 43.06 -1.50 -67.77
CA ALA A 366 43.44 -0.67 -68.92
C ALA A 366 44.14 0.63 -68.45
N PRO A 367 45.04 1.23 -69.25
CA PRO A 367 45.85 2.36 -68.82
C PRO A 367 45.10 3.71 -68.89
N GLU A 368 45.39 4.59 -67.92
CA GLU A 368 44.93 5.98 -67.86
C GLU A 368 45.48 6.83 -69.03
N PRO A 369 44.65 7.68 -69.68
CA PRO A 369 45.14 8.76 -70.52
C PRO A 369 45.29 10.08 -69.73
N GLN A 370 46.43 10.73 -69.94
CA GLN A 370 46.84 12.01 -69.37
C GLN A 370 45.97 13.21 -69.82
N PRO A 371 45.93 14.31 -69.04
CA PRO A 371 45.15 15.50 -69.35
C PRO A 371 45.94 16.53 -70.18
N HIS A 372 45.29 17.16 -71.16
CA HIS A 372 45.78 18.34 -71.87
C HIS A 372 44.61 19.15 -72.47
N PRO A 373 44.78 20.46 -72.79
CA PRO A 373 44.13 21.53 -72.02
C PRO A 373 43.22 22.48 -72.85
N LEU A 374 42.46 23.31 -72.11
CA LEU A 374 41.94 24.67 -72.40
C LEU A 374 41.14 24.95 -73.70
N GLU A 375 39.97 25.60 -73.54
CA GLU A 375 39.63 26.95 -74.06
C GLU A 375 38.11 27.18 -74.07
N HIS A 376 37.63 28.04 -73.17
CA HIS A 376 36.88 29.29 -73.41
C HIS A 376 36.14 29.78 -72.16
#